data_AF-A0A7X7RJ64-F1
#
_entry.id   AF-A0A7X7RJ64-F1
#
_cell.length_a   1.000
_cell.length_b   1.000
_cell.length_c   1.000
_cell.angle_alpha   90.00
_cell.angle_beta   90.00
_cell.angle_gamma   90.00
#
_symmetry.space_group_name_H-M   'P 1'
#
loop_
_entity.id
_entity.type
_entity.pdbx_description
1 polymer ?
#
loop_
_entity_poly.entity_id
_entity_poly.type
_entity_poly.pdbx_seq_one_letter_code
_entity_poly.pdbx_strand_id
1 'polypeptide(L)'
;MSDLVRKCILLLCLFSAGWLPAQTGLGESLLLEGRMAMARAEQYLLAEQGAGGSWQDSLADTAQTVMALANAGYADSPKLQAAGTFLRSAGTAANAEVLILACRSMLRLGQQLTVEHREVLLRLADGELSPQARQWLLEIHYLLDRQDLPLLPPAVVANQLLLLQNPHSPAGLRLFAALCAPDHDLRSPELAAWRQEALAAPVATDPDARLWLCRALRAFAVLSGGNEDGSWRHTLTVQLLESQKHDGSWGEGSRQVLHTALSLQALQHCLAIIE
;
A
#
# COMPACT_ATOMS: atom_id res chain seq x y z
N MET A 1 -14.77 15.28 11.28
CA MET A 1 -13.84 15.42 10.14
C MET A 1 -14.63 15.18 8.86
N SER A 2 -14.46 15.97 7.80
CA SER A 2 -15.22 15.75 6.56
C SER A 2 -14.73 14.50 5.82
N ASP A 3 -15.65 13.85 5.09
CA ASP A 3 -15.36 12.68 4.24
C ASP A 3 -14.23 12.97 3.23
N LEU A 4 -14.18 14.18 2.68
CA LEU A 4 -13.13 14.63 1.77
C LEU A 4 -11.72 14.61 2.41
N VAL A 5 -11.58 15.08 3.65
CA VAL A 5 -10.29 15.07 4.36
C VAL A 5 -9.84 13.63 4.55
N ARG A 6 -10.73 12.73 4.96
CA ARG A 6 -10.41 11.32 5.13
C ARG A 6 -9.99 10.67 3.82
N LYS A 7 -10.73 10.90 2.72
CA LYS A 7 -10.35 10.44 1.38
C LYS A 7 -8.94 10.91 1.01
N CYS A 8 -8.64 12.20 1.17
CA CYS A 8 -7.29 12.74 0.92
C CYS A 8 -6.21 12.03 1.74
N ILE A 9 -6.46 11.76 3.02
CA ILE A 9 -5.51 11.04 3.88
C ILE A 9 -5.27 9.63 3.37
N LEU A 10 -6.33 8.91 2.99
CA LEU A 10 -6.18 7.58 2.39
C LEU A 10 -5.31 7.63 1.15
N LEU A 11 -5.54 8.60 0.27
CA LEU A 11 -4.77 8.78 -0.96
C LEU A 11 -3.30 9.12 -0.67
N LEU A 12 -3.00 9.92 0.36
CA LEU A 12 -1.63 10.17 0.81
C LEU A 12 -0.96 8.90 1.36
N CYS A 13 -1.71 8.08 2.11
CA CYS A 13 -1.29 6.76 2.59
C CYS A 13 -1.26 5.70 1.49
N LEU A 14 -1.76 5.99 0.29
CA LEU A 14 -1.69 5.11 -0.88
C LEU A 14 -0.50 5.46 -1.79
N PHE A 15 -0.17 6.74 -1.88
CA PHE A 15 0.65 7.26 -2.97
C PHE A 15 1.93 7.95 -2.54
N SER A 16 2.55 7.54 -1.42
CA SER A 16 3.75 8.12 -0.80
C SER A 16 4.78 8.73 -1.77
N ALA A 17 4.46 9.88 -2.35
CA ALA A 17 5.29 10.70 -3.20
C ALA A 17 5.46 11.97 -2.38
N GLY A 18 6.34 11.87 -1.40
CA GLY A 18 6.66 12.94 -0.47
C GLY A 18 8.16 12.91 -0.21
N TRP A 19 8.94 13.24 -1.23
CA TRP A 19 10.35 13.59 -1.08
C TRP A 19 10.46 15.04 -0.64
N LEU A 20 10.17 15.30 0.63
CA LEU A 20 10.43 16.60 1.24
C LEU A 20 11.06 16.36 2.63
N PRO A 21 11.86 17.31 3.16
CA PRO A 21 12.43 17.22 4.49
C PRO A 21 11.54 17.96 5.49
N ALA A 22 10.72 17.26 6.25
CA ALA A 22 10.05 17.82 7.42
C ALA A 22 9.83 16.74 8.50
N GLN A 23 10.09 17.14 9.74
CA GLN A 23 9.99 16.41 11.01
C GLN A 23 9.57 14.94 10.90
N THR A 24 10.51 14.08 10.53
CA THR A 24 10.23 12.63 10.40
C THR A 24 10.23 11.92 11.75
N GLY A 25 10.73 12.55 12.82
CA GLY A 25 11.01 11.89 14.10
C GLY A 25 12.23 10.95 14.04
N LEU A 26 12.90 10.85 12.89
CA LEU A 26 14.10 10.05 12.66
C LEU A 26 15.34 10.94 12.76
N GLY A 27 16.41 10.45 13.37
CA GLY A 27 17.72 11.11 13.32
C GLY A 27 18.26 11.16 11.88
N GLU A 28 19.05 12.19 11.56
CA GLU A 28 19.57 12.45 10.21
C GLU A 28 20.32 11.25 9.60
N SER A 29 21.11 10.53 10.41
CA SER A 29 21.83 9.32 9.99
C SER A 29 20.89 8.21 9.54
N LEU A 30 19.85 7.92 10.33
CA LEU A 30 18.87 6.88 10.01
C LEU A 30 18.02 7.26 8.79
N LEU A 31 17.72 8.55 8.63
CA LEU A 31 17.04 9.07 7.44
C LEU A 31 17.90 8.89 6.17
N LEU A 32 19.20 9.18 6.25
CA LEU A 32 20.12 9.00 5.14
C LEU A 32 20.25 7.53 4.75
N GLU A 33 20.46 6.64 5.72
CA GLU A 33 20.56 5.20 5.46
C GLU A 33 19.26 4.64 4.89
N GLY A 34 18.11 5.09 5.41
CA GLY A 34 16.78 4.78 4.85
C GLY A 34 16.67 5.15 3.37
N ARG A 35 17.13 6.34 2.99
CA ARG A 35 17.11 6.79 1.58
C ARG A 35 18.05 5.99 0.70
N MET A 36 19.24 5.67 1.21
CA MET A 36 20.19 4.82 0.48
C MET A 36 19.63 3.41 0.27
N ALA A 37 18.97 2.84 1.29
CA ALA A 37 18.29 1.57 1.18
C ALA A 37 17.15 1.58 0.16
N MET A 38 16.33 2.64 0.12
CA MET A 38 15.32 2.81 -0.93
C MET A 38 15.96 2.81 -2.32
N ALA A 39 17.01 3.61 -2.54
CA ALA A 39 17.68 3.69 -3.83
C ALA A 39 18.25 2.34 -4.29
N ARG A 40 18.84 1.57 -3.38
CA ARG A 40 19.33 0.19 -3.68
C ARG A 40 18.18 -0.73 -4.09
N ALA A 41 17.06 -0.69 -3.38
CA ALA A 41 15.90 -1.52 -3.68
C ALA A 41 15.21 -1.13 -5.00
N GLU A 42 15.12 0.17 -5.29
CA GLU A 42 14.62 0.68 -6.57
C GLU A 42 15.48 0.18 -7.72
N GLN A 43 16.82 0.25 -7.59
CA GLN A 43 17.75 -0.27 -8.60
C GLN A 43 17.59 -1.77 -8.79
N TYR A 44 17.50 -2.55 -7.71
CA TYR A 44 17.24 -3.98 -7.77
C TYR A 44 15.95 -4.28 -8.56
N LEU A 45 14.83 -3.67 -8.18
CA LEU A 45 13.56 -3.89 -8.86
C LEU A 45 13.62 -3.46 -10.33
N LEU A 46 14.25 -2.33 -10.66
CA LEU A 46 14.38 -1.89 -12.05
C LEU A 46 15.24 -2.84 -12.89
N ALA A 47 16.26 -3.48 -12.30
CA ALA A 47 17.13 -4.44 -12.95
C ALA A 47 16.44 -5.79 -13.21
N GLU A 48 15.57 -6.23 -12.31
CA GLU A 48 14.86 -7.53 -12.38
C GLU A 48 13.68 -7.55 -13.36
N GLN A 49 13.35 -6.44 -14.02
CA GLN A 49 12.25 -6.40 -14.98
C GLN A 49 12.61 -7.18 -16.25
N GLY A 50 11.77 -8.15 -16.61
CA GLY A 50 11.90 -8.93 -17.84
C GLY A 50 11.59 -8.11 -19.11
N ALA A 51 11.95 -8.67 -20.26
CA ALA A 51 11.78 -8.02 -21.57
C ALA A 51 10.30 -7.70 -21.90
N GLY A 52 9.35 -8.48 -21.35
CA GLY A 52 7.92 -8.25 -21.50
C GLY A 52 7.33 -7.15 -20.60
N GLY A 53 8.18 -6.49 -19.79
CA GLY A 53 7.73 -5.48 -18.82
C GLY A 53 7.21 -6.06 -17.50
N SER A 54 7.19 -7.39 -17.35
CA SER A 54 6.79 -8.12 -16.15
C SER A 54 7.96 -8.31 -15.18
N TRP A 55 7.63 -8.61 -13.93
CA TRP A 55 8.54 -9.23 -12.98
C TRP A 55 8.14 -10.68 -12.78
N GLN A 56 9.10 -11.60 -13.00
CA GLN A 56 8.91 -13.05 -12.85
C GLN A 56 7.71 -13.60 -13.65
N ASP A 57 7.32 -12.93 -14.75
CA ASP A 57 6.09 -13.20 -15.51
C ASP A 57 4.81 -13.33 -14.65
N SER A 58 4.83 -12.73 -13.45
CA SER A 58 3.78 -12.78 -12.46
C SER A 58 3.01 -11.46 -12.45
N LEU A 59 1.69 -11.54 -12.61
CA LEU A 59 0.82 -10.37 -12.49
C LEU A 59 0.88 -9.76 -11.08
N ALA A 60 0.97 -10.59 -10.04
CA ALA A 60 1.01 -10.12 -8.65
C ALA A 60 2.31 -9.38 -8.35
N ASP A 61 3.45 -9.97 -8.69
CA ASP A 61 4.79 -9.39 -8.47
C ASP A 61 4.96 -8.11 -9.29
N THR A 62 4.49 -8.14 -10.55
CA THR A 62 4.49 -6.96 -11.42
C THR A 62 3.65 -5.84 -10.81
N ALA A 63 2.43 -6.15 -10.36
CA ALA A 63 1.54 -5.14 -9.80
C ALA A 63 2.08 -4.54 -8.49
N GLN A 64 2.66 -5.33 -7.59
CA GLN A 64 3.28 -4.80 -6.37
C GLN A 64 4.53 -3.98 -6.67
N THR A 65 5.35 -4.41 -7.63
CA THR A 65 6.54 -3.66 -8.05
C THR A 65 6.16 -2.32 -8.69
N VAL A 66 5.10 -2.30 -9.50
CA VAL A 66 4.53 -1.07 -10.05
C VAL A 66 4.11 -0.11 -8.93
N MET A 67 3.42 -0.60 -7.89
CA MET A 67 3.03 0.25 -6.75
C MET A 67 4.25 0.85 -6.05
N ALA A 68 5.27 0.03 -5.77
CA ALA A 68 6.49 0.46 -5.08
C ALA A 68 7.27 1.52 -5.88
N LEU A 69 7.51 1.26 -7.18
CA LEU A 69 8.28 2.17 -8.03
C LEU A 69 7.48 3.43 -8.42
N ALA A 70 6.17 3.34 -8.62
CA ALA A 70 5.36 4.53 -8.86
C ALA A 70 5.35 5.47 -7.65
N ASN A 71 5.36 4.92 -6.43
CA ASN A 71 5.53 5.72 -5.21
C ASN A 71 6.92 6.37 -5.10
N ALA A 72 7.95 5.75 -5.66
CA ALA A 72 9.28 6.35 -5.78
C ALA A 72 9.40 7.39 -6.92
N GLY A 73 8.31 7.68 -7.65
CA GLY A 73 8.30 8.71 -8.70
C GLY A 73 8.59 8.21 -10.11
N TYR A 74 8.61 6.90 -10.35
CA TYR A 74 8.89 6.32 -11.68
C TYR A 74 7.64 6.15 -12.55
N ALA A 75 6.49 6.71 -12.18
CA ALA A 75 5.20 6.49 -12.85
C ALA A 75 5.26 6.71 -14.38
N ASP A 76 5.99 7.74 -14.82
CA ASP A 76 6.15 8.10 -16.24
C ASP A 76 7.32 7.37 -16.94
N SER A 77 8.03 6.49 -16.24
CA SER A 77 9.16 5.76 -16.81
C SER A 77 8.70 4.76 -17.89
N PRO A 78 9.44 4.59 -18.99
CA PRO A 78 9.12 3.59 -20.01
C PRO A 78 8.99 2.17 -19.44
N LYS A 79 9.78 1.85 -18.42
CA LYS A 79 9.72 0.57 -17.70
C LYS A 79 8.36 0.34 -17.04
N LEU A 80 7.83 1.32 -16.30
CA LEU A 80 6.49 1.18 -15.69
C LEU A 80 5.36 1.23 -16.72
N GLN A 81 5.54 1.95 -17.84
CA GLN A 81 4.55 1.92 -18.93
C GLN A 81 4.49 0.55 -19.63
N ALA A 82 5.63 -0.13 -19.80
CA ALA A 82 5.68 -1.51 -20.27
C ALA A 82 4.97 -2.46 -19.29
N ALA A 83 5.24 -2.31 -17.98
CA ALA A 83 4.56 -3.07 -16.94
C ALA A 83 3.03 -2.86 -16.95
N GLY A 84 2.58 -1.62 -17.10
CA GLY A 84 1.15 -1.31 -17.25
C GLY A 84 0.54 -1.99 -18.47
N THR A 85 1.28 -2.11 -19.57
CA THR A 85 0.83 -2.87 -20.75
C THR A 85 0.69 -4.35 -20.45
N PHE A 86 1.65 -4.96 -19.73
CA PHE A 86 1.55 -6.34 -19.26
C PHE A 86 0.33 -6.54 -18.35
N LEU A 87 0.10 -5.64 -17.39
CA LEU A 87 -1.02 -5.72 -16.44
C LEU A 87 -2.41 -5.64 -17.09
N ARG A 88 -2.53 -5.03 -18.28
CA ARG A 88 -3.81 -5.03 -19.03
C ARG A 88 -4.25 -6.44 -19.45
N SER A 89 -3.33 -7.40 -19.53
CA SER A 89 -3.69 -8.81 -19.76
C SER A 89 -4.44 -9.44 -18.58
N ALA A 90 -4.47 -8.81 -17.40
CA ALA A 90 -5.18 -9.32 -16.23
C ALA A 90 -6.70 -9.47 -16.42
N GLY A 91 -7.29 -8.84 -17.44
CA GLY A 91 -8.70 -9.06 -17.82
C GLY A 91 -9.01 -10.54 -18.12
N THR A 92 -8.00 -11.36 -18.43
CA THR A 92 -8.12 -12.82 -18.61
C THR A 92 -7.73 -13.64 -17.37
N ALA A 93 -7.45 -13.00 -16.23
CA ALA A 93 -7.00 -13.69 -15.03
C ALA A 93 -8.17 -14.45 -14.37
N ALA A 94 -7.95 -15.73 -14.06
CA ALA A 94 -8.92 -16.54 -13.31
C ALA A 94 -9.04 -16.14 -11.82
N ASN A 95 -8.07 -15.37 -11.30
CA ASN A 95 -8.00 -14.98 -9.89
C ASN A 95 -8.46 -13.52 -9.70
N ALA A 96 -9.54 -13.35 -8.94
CA ALA A 96 -10.12 -12.06 -8.57
C ALA A 96 -9.12 -11.09 -7.91
N GLU A 97 -8.27 -11.58 -7.02
CA GLU A 97 -7.33 -10.74 -6.26
C GLU A 97 -6.25 -10.16 -7.17
N VAL A 98 -5.76 -10.99 -8.10
CA VAL A 98 -4.77 -10.58 -9.09
C VAL A 98 -5.34 -9.51 -10.02
N LEU A 99 -6.60 -9.66 -10.45
CA LEU A 99 -7.29 -8.64 -11.25
C LEU A 99 -7.44 -7.32 -10.48
N ILE A 100 -7.91 -7.38 -9.22
CA ILE A 100 -8.06 -6.19 -8.37
C ILE A 100 -6.72 -5.48 -8.22
N LEU A 101 -5.67 -6.24 -7.89
CA LEU A 101 -4.33 -5.68 -7.72
C LEU A 101 -3.78 -5.07 -9.03
N ALA A 102 -3.99 -5.73 -10.17
CA ALA A 102 -3.59 -5.19 -11.48
C ALA A 102 -4.35 -3.89 -11.82
N CYS A 103 -5.67 -3.84 -11.58
CA CYS A 103 -6.49 -2.65 -11.81
C CYS A 103 -6.05 -1.47 -10.93
N ARG A 104 -5.77 -1.75 -9.66
CA ARG A 104 -5.19 -0.79 -8.71
C ARG A 104 -3.86 -0.22 -9.23
N SER A 105 -2.96 -1.07 -9.70
CA SER A 105 -1.66 -0.64 -10.24
C SER A 105 -1.78 0.12 -11.56
N MET A 106 -2.72 -0.24 -12.44
CA MET A 106 -3.01 0.54 -13.67
C MET A 106 -3.48 1.95 -13.33
N LEU A 107 -4.41 2.10 -12.38
CA LEU A 107 -4.85 3.42 -11.92
C LEU A 107 -3.69 4.22 -11.31
N ARG A 108 -2.77 3.56 -10.60
CA ARG A 108 -1.56 4.22 -10.06
C ARG A 108 -0.69 4.83 -11.16
N LEU A 109 -0.62 4.19 -12.32
CA LEU A 109 0.10 4.67 -13.50
C LEU A 109 -0.69 5.70 -14.32
N GLY A 110 -1.82 6.20 -13.82
CA GLY A 110 -2.69 7.14 -14.53
C GLY A 110 -3.44 6.52 -15.71
N GLN A 111 -3.48 5.19 -15.81
CA GLN A 111 -4.23 4.51 -16.87
C GLN A 111 -5.71 4.42 -16.49
N GLN A 112 -6.58 4.53 -17.49
CA GLN A 112 -8.02 4.33 -17.30
C GLN A 112 -8.37 2.85 -17.26
N LEU A 113 -9.31 2.49 -16.38
CA LEU A 113 -9.94 1.17 -16.42
C LEU A 113 -10.96 1.11 -17.56
N THR A 114 -10.99 -0.02 -18.25
CA THR A 114 -12.04 -0.30 -19.26
C THR A 114 -13.39 -0.51 -18.57
N VAL A 115 -14.47 -0.42 -19.35
CA VAL A 115 -15.84 -0.73 -18.87
C VAL A 115 -15.90 -2.16 -18.32
N GLU A 116 -15.30 -3.12 -19.02
CA GLU A 116 -15.24 -4.52 -18.59
C GLU A 116 -14.53 -4.69 -17.24
N HIS A 117 -13.38 -4.03 -17.02
CA HIS A 117 -12.71 -4.07 -15.72
C HIS A 117 -13.63 -3.55 -14.62
N ARG A 118 -14.34 -2.44 -14.84
CA ARG A 118 -15.26 -1.87 -13.85
C ARG A 118 -16.43 -2.80 -13.54
N GLU A 119 -17.02 -3.42 -14.55
CA GLU A 119 -18.12 -4.39 -14.37
C GLU A 119 -17.68 -5.63 -13.60
N VAL A 120 -16.48 -6.15 -13.88
CA VAL A 120 -15.93 -7.29 -13.13
C VAL A 120 -15.65 -6.88 -11.68
N LEU A 121 -14.98 -5.74 -11.44
CA LEU A 121 -14.69 -5.26 -10.09
C LEU A 121 -15.97 -5.03 -9.27
N LEU A 122 -17.03 -4.52 -9.89
CA LEU A 122 -18.33 -4.36 -9.23
C LEU A 122 -18.93 -5.71 -8.82
N ARG A 123 -18.90 -6.71 -9.71
CA ARG A 123 -19.37 -8.07 -9.38
C ARG A 123 -18.55 -8.73 -8.27
N LEU A 124 -17.24 -8.48 -8.24
CA LEU A 124 -16.36 -9.01 -7.20
C LEU A 124 -16.64 -8.41 -5.82
N ALA A 125 -17.22 -7.21 -5.75
CA ALA A 125 -17.55 -6.57 -4.47
C ALA A 125 -18.52 -7.41 -3.63
N ASP A 126 -19.46 -8.12 -4.28
CA ASP A 126 -20.43 -8.96 -3.60
C ASP A 126 -19.92 -10.39 -3.32
N GLY A 127 -18.72 -10.71 -3.80
CA GLY A 127 -18.12 -12.04 -3.68
C GLY A 127 -17.31 -12.28 -2.40
N GLU A 128 -16.79 -13.51 -2.31
CA GLU A 128 -15.78 -13.89 -1.31
C GLU A 128 -14.41 -13.37 -1.75
N LEU A 129 -13.91 -12.37 -1.04
CA LEU A 129 -12.58 -11.79 -1.21
C LEU A 129 -11.80 -11.88 0.09
N SER A 130 -10.48 -12.11 0.00
CA SER A 130 -9.62 -11.95 1.15
C SER A 130 -9.66 -10.51 1.69
N PRO A 131 -9.30 -10.30 2.96
CA PRO A 131 -9.22 -8.96 3.52
C PRO A 131 -8.37 -8.00 2.69
N GLN A 132 -7.22 -8.45 2.17
CA GLN A 132 -6.35 -7.59 1.35
C GLN A 132 -7.02 -7.16 0.05
N ALA A 133 -7.66 -8.09 -0.65
CA ALA A 133 -8.37 -7.80 -1.90
C ALA A 133 -9.56 -6.84 -1.68
N ARG A 134 -10.31 -6.98 -0.58
CA ARG A 134 -11.37 -6.03 -0.20
C ARG A 134 -10.81 -4.62 -0.01
N GLN A 135 -9.68 -4.51 0.68
CA GLN A 135 -9.04 -3.23 0.89
C GLN A 135 -8.54 -2.63 -0.41
N TRP A 136 -7.90 -3.40 -1.30
CA TRP A 136 -7.49 -2.90 -2.62
C TRP A 136 -8.67 -2.45 -3.47
N LEU A 137 -9.81 -3.14 -3.40
CA LEU A 137 -11.03 -2.73 -4.10
C LEU A 137 -11.55 -1.37 -3.58
N LEU A 138 -11.50 -1.14 -2.27
CA LEU A 138 -11.82 0.18 -1.69
C LEU A 138 -10.85 1.26 -2.17
N GLU A 139 -9.56 0.94 -2.33
CA GLU A 139 -8.57 1.89 -2.84
C GLU A 139 -8.85 2.29 -4.30
N ILE A 140 -9.24 1.33 -5.15
CA ILE A 140 -9.71 1.60 -6.51
C ILE A 140 -10.93 2.51 -6.47
N HIS A 141 -11.90 2.24 -5.58
CA HIS A 141 -13.07 3.09 -5.41
C HIS A 141 -12.69 4.54 -5.08
N TYR A 142 -11.82 4.76 -4.08
CA TYR A 142 -11.39 6.11 -3.70
C TYR A 142 -10.61 6.82 -4.80
N LEU A 143 -9.81 6.09 -5.57
CA LEU A 143 -9.08 6.62 -6.73
C LEU A 143 -10.00 7.12 -7.84
N LEU A 144 -11.07 6.38 -8.11
CA LEU A 144 -12.03 6.70 -9.17
C LEU A 144 -13.02 7.78 -8.71
N ASP A 145 -13.40 7.80 -7.44
CA ASP A 145 -14.29 8.81 -6.86
C ASP A 145 -13.71 10.23 -6.99
N ARG A 146 -12.39 10.40 -6.84
CA ARG A 146 -11.72 11.69 -7.13
C ARG A 146 -11.85 12.17 -8.57
N GLN A 147 -12.12 11.25 -9.49
CA GLN A 147 -12.29 11.52 -10.92
C GLN A 147 -13.78 11.66 -11.27
N ASP A 148 -14.66 11.81 -10.27
CA ASP A 148 -16.11 11.87 -10.40
C ASP A 148 -16.71 10.61 -11.06
N LEU A 149 -16.07 9.45 -10.87
CA LEU A 149 -16.44 8.17 -11.47
C LEU A 149 -16.57 7.06 -10.43
N PRO A 150 -17.46 7.17 -9.42
CA PRO A 150 -17.53 6.21 -8.33
C PRO A 150 -17.71 4.78 -8.84
N LEU A 151 -16.95 3.85 -8.24
CA LEU A 151 -17.04 2.42 -8.57
C LEU A 151 -18.14 1.70 -7.78
N LEU A 152 -18.20 1.92 -6.46
CA LEU A 152 -19.01 1.16 -5.53
C LEU A 152 -20.14 2.04 -4.96
N PRO A 153 -21.34 1.48 -4.72
CA PRO A 153 -22.38 2.15 -3.96
C PRO A 153 -21.96 2.40 -2.50
N PRO A 154 -22.44 3.47 -1.83
CA PRO A 154 -22.08 3.79 -0.44
C PRO A 154 -22.34 2.64 0.55
N ALA A 155 -23.44 1.90 0.39
CA ALA A 155 -23.76 0.75 1.24
C ALA A 155 -22.74 -0.38 1.09
N VAL A 156 -22.23 -0.61 -0.12
CA VAL A 156 -21.19 -1.61 -0.38
C VAL A 156 -19.88 -1.18 0.27
N VAL A 157 -19.50 0.10 0.15
CA VAL A 157 -18.30 0.66 0.81
C VAL A 157 -18.37 0.45 2.32
N ALA A 158 -19.51 0.79 2.95
CA ALA A 158 -19.70 0.59 4.38
C ALA A 158 -19.60 -0.89 4.79
N ASN A 159 -20.21 -1.79 4.02
CA ASN A 159 -20.14 -3.23 4.28
C ASN A 159 -18.70 -3.77 4.16
N GLN A 160 -17.95 -3.36 3.13
CA GLN A 160 -16.55 -3.78 2.96
C GLN A 160 -15.68 -3.34 4.15
N LEU A 161 -15.86 -2.10 4.61
CA LEU A 161 -15.14 -1.57 5.79
C LEU A 161 -15.48 -2.36 7.05
N LEU A 162 -16.74 -2.76 7.24
CA LEU A 162 -17.16 -3.58 8.38
C LEU A 162 -16.52 -4.98 8.33
N LEU A 163 -16.52 -5.62 7.16
CA LEU A 163 -15.90 -6.94 6.98
C LEU A 163 -14.40 -6.91 7.26
N LEU A 164 -13.72 -5.83 6.91
CA LEU A 164 -12.29 -5.65 7.17
C LEU A 164 -11.97 -5.55 8.66
N GLN A 165 -12.89 -5.08 9.49
CA GLN A 165 -12.72 -4.96 10.95
C GLN A 165 -12.88 -6.31 11.69
N ASN A 166 -13.22 -7.40 10.99
CA ASN A 166 -13.34 -8.74 11.57
C ASN A 166 -12.01 -9.21 12.22
N PRO A 167 -12.04 -9.82 13.42
CA PRO A 167 -10.84 -10.32 14.12
C PRO A 167 -9.89 -11.21 13.31
N HIS A 168 -10.38 -11.90 12.28
CA HIS A 168 -9.55 -12.72 11.39
C HIS A 168 -8.69 -11.92 10.42
N SER A 169 -8.98 -10.63 10.22
CA SER A 169 -8.15 -9.74 9.41
C SER A 169 -6.86 -9.37 10.16
N PRO A 170 -5.72 -9.20 9.45
CA PRO A 170 -4.48 -8.72 10.05
C PRO A 170 -4.70 -7.42 10.83
N ALA A 171 -4.14 -7.30 12.04
CA ALA A 171 -4.40 -6.17 12.93
C ALA A 171 -4.07 -4.80 12.32
N GLY A 172 -2.97 -4.69 11.57
CA GLY A 172 -2.63 -3.46 10.84
C GLY A 172 -3.66 -3.10 9.77
N LEU A 173 -4.20 -4.10 9.07
CA LEU A 173 -5.25 -3.89 8.08
C LEU A 173 -6.59 -3.49 8.73
N ARG A 174 -6.96 -4.14 9.84
CA ARG A 174 -8.13 -3.74 10.64
C ARG A 174 -8.04 -2.29 11.09
N LEU A 175 -6.91 -1.92 11.68
CA LEU A 175 -6.65 -0.56 12.12
C LEU A 175 -6.76 0.42 10.95
N PHE A 176 -6.13 0.13 9.81
CA PHE A 176 -6.23 0.97 8.62
C PHE A 176 -7.69 1.12 8.15
N ALA A 177 -8.43 0.01 8.03
CA ALA A 177 -9.83 0.03 7.59
C ALA A 177 -10.74 0.80 8.57
N ALA A 178 -10.52 0.69 9.87
CA ALA A 178 -11.25 1.46 10.86
C ALA A 178 -10.98 2.97 10.75
N LEU A 179 -9.73 3.36 10.49
CA LEU A 179 -9.36 4.75 10.22
C LEU A 179 -10.00 5.28 8.93
N CYS A 180 -10.35 4.39 7.98
CA CYS A 180 -11.09 4.73 6.76
C CYS A 180 -12.60 4.96 7.00
N ALA A 181 -13.18 4.46 8.09
CA ALA A 181 -14.64 4.49 8.25
C ALA A 181 -15.16 5.87 8.74
N PRO A 182 -16.27 6.40 8.17
CA PRO A 182 -16.97 7.59 8.67
C PRO A 182 -17.10 7.57 10.20
N ASP A 183 -16.80 8.70 10.85
CA ASP A 183 -17.08 8.93 12.28
C ASP A 183 -16.33 8.10 13.34
N HIS A 184 -15.29 7.34 12.97
CA HIS A 184 -14.48 6.65 13.98
C HIS A 184 -13.72 7.62 14.91
N ASP A 185 -13.89 7.45 16.23
CA ASP A 185 -13.14 8.19 17.26
C ASP A 185 -11.72 7.60 17.41
N LEU A 186 -10.70 8.40 17.13
CA LEU A 186 -9.28 8.04 17.28
C LEU A 186 -8.89 7.71 18.72
N ARG A 187 -9.68 8.15 19.70
CA ARG A 187 -9.46 7.90 21.13
C ARG A 187 -10.16 6.63 21.61
N SER A 188 -10.78 5.87 20.72
CA SER A 188 -11.47 4.65 21.12
C SER A 188 -10.49 3.61 21.71
N PRO A 189 -10.86 2.92 22.81
CA PRO A 189 -10.03 1.85 23.37
C PRO A 189 -9.78 0.71 22.38
N GLU A 190 -10.71 0.46 21.47
CA GLU A 190 -10.61 -0.56 20.43
C GLU A 190 -9.48 -0.26 19.44
N LEU A 191 -9.39 0.97 18.92
CA LEU A 191 -8.29 1.36 18.03
C LEU A 191 -6.94 1.29 18.74
N ALA A 192 -6.89 1.66 20.02
CA ALA A 192 -5.69 1.53 20.85
C ALA A 192 -5.27 0.06 21.00
N ALA A 193 -6.23 -0.85 21.22
CA ALA A 193 -5.97 -2.29 21.31
C ALA A 193 -5.45 -2.86 19.98
N TRP A 194 -6.09 -2.54 18.84
CA TRP A 194 -5.62 -2.99 17.53
C TRP A 194 -4.25 -2.42 17.17
N ARG A 195 -3.95 -1.18 17.58
CA ARG A 195 -2.61 -0.60 17.41
C ARG A 195 -1.55 -1.38 18.20
N GLN A 196 -1.83 -1.72 19.46
CA GLN A 196 -0.92 -2.54 20.26
C GLN A 196 -0.74 -3.94 19.66
N GLU A 197 -1.84 -4.58 19.23
CA GLU A 197 -1.80 -5.88 18.56
C GLU A 197 -0.96 -5.84 17.28
N ALA A 198 -1.15 -4.81 16.45
CA ALA A 198 -0.42 -4.66 15.20
C ALA A 198 1.08 -4.41 15.41
N LEU A 199 1.45 -3.67 16.47
CA LEU A 199 2.85 -3.46 16.85
C LEU A 199 3.50 -4.72 17.44
N ALA A 200 2.72 -5.59 18.07
CA ALA A 200 3.19 -6.85 18.64
C ALA A 200 3.24 -8.01 17.61
N ALA A 201 2.65 -7.84 16.44
CA ALA A 201 2.68 -8.83 15.37
C ALA A 201 4.13 -9.13 14.94
N PRO A 202 4.41 -10.30 14.33
CA PRO A 202 5.75 -10.66 13.83
C PRO A 202 6.09 -9.88 12.54
N VAL A 203 6.18 -8.57 12.67
CA VAL A 203 6.42 -7.59 11.61
C VAL A 203 7.77 -7.82 10.93
N ALA A 204 8.74 -8.42 11.62
CA ALA A 204 10.07 -8.75 11.10
C ALA A 204 10.05 -9.84 10.00
N THR A 205 9.07 -10.75 10.02
CA THR A 205 9.03 -11.92 9.11
C THR A 205 7.91 -11.87 8.08
N ASP A 206 6.93 -10.99 8.24
CA ASP A 206 5.78 -10.85 7.33
C ASP A 206 5.77 -9.45 6.67
N PRO A 207 6.21 -9.32 5.40
CA PRO A 207 6.25 -8.06 4.68
C PRO A 207 4.86 -7.42 4.47
N ASP A 208 3.81 -8.22 4.32
CA ASP A 208 2.44 -7.70 4.15
C ASP A 208 1.92 -7.10 5.45
N ALA A 209 2.08 -7.83 6.57
CA ALA A 209 1.71 -7.32 7.88
C ALA A 209 2.48 -6.03 8.21
N ARG A 210 3.78 -5.96 7.86
CA ARG A 210 4.60 -4.76 8.00
C ARG A 210 4.08 -3.59 7.18
N LEU A 211 3.76 -3.82 5.91
CA LEU A 211 3.22 -2.79 5.04
C LEU A 211 1.91 -2.23 5.61
N TRP A 212 0.98 -3.10 6.02
CA TRP A 212 -0.28 -2.66 6.60
C TRP A 212 -0.11 -1.90 7.92
N LEU A 213 0.82 -2.33 8.79
CA LEU A 213 1.16 -1.58 9.99
C LEU A 213 1.67 -0.17 9.66
N CYS A 214 2.62 -0.04 8.72
CA CYS A 214 3.16 1.26 8.34
C CYS A 214 2.07 2.19 7.76
N ARG A 215 1.16 1.64 6.95
CA ARG A 215 0.03 2.38 6.38
C ARG A 215 -0.94 2.83 7.47
N ALA A 216 -1.27 1.95 8.41
CA ALA A 216 -2.15 2.24 9.52
C ALA A 216 -1.60 3.32 10.44
N LEU A 217 -0.33 3.20 10.85
CA LEU A 217 0.33 4.18 11.72
C LEU A 217 0.50 5.54 11.02
N ARG A 218 0.79 5.55 9.72
CA ARG A 218 0.82 6.80 8.95
C ARG A 218 -0.55 7.46 8.89
N ALA A 219 -1.60 6.69 8.62
CA ALA A 219 -2.97 7.21 8.62
C ALA A 219 -3.34 7.77 10.00
N PHE A 220 -2.99 7.05 11.07
CA PHE A 220 -3.22 7.47 12.45
C PHE A 220 -2.50 8.80 12.76
N ALA A 221 -1.22 8.92 12.40
CA ALA A 221 -0.43 10.12 12.64
C ALA A 221 -1.04 11.36 11.98
N VAL A 222 -1.41 11.25 10.70
CA VAL A 222 -2.05 12.32 9.94
C VAL A 222 -3.41 12.68 10.54
N LEU A 223 -4.22 11.68 10.90
CA LEU A 223 -5.53 11.88 11.51
C LEU A 223 -5.46 12.49 12.92
N SER A 224 -4.38 12.23 13.65
CA SER A 224 -4.16 12.76 15.01
C SER A 224 -3.74 14.24 15.02
N GLY A 225 -3.45 14.84 13.86
CA GLY A 225 -2.99 16.22 13.75
C GLY A 225 -1.63 16.47 14.39
N GLY A 226 -0.70 15.51 14.28
CA GLY A 226 0.67 15.64 14.80
C GLY A 226 0.82 15.39 16.30
N ASN A 227 -0.22 14.92 16.99
CA ASN A 227 -0.14 14.55 18.42
C ASN A 227 0.57 13.19 18.65
N GLU A 228 0.86 12.46 17.59
CA GLU A 228 1.63 11.21 17.66
C GLU A 228 3.13 11.50 17.55
N ASP A 229 3.92 10.94 18.48
CA ASP A 229 5.37 11.17 18.60
C ASP A 229 6.22 10.50 17.49
N GLY A 230 5.60 9.70 16.62
CA GLY A 230 6.28 9.00 15.52
C GLY A 230 7.28 7.94 15.98
N SER A 231 7.28 7.55 17.25
CA SER A 231 8.26 6.61 17.85
C SER A 231 8.35 5.26 17.11
N TRP A 232 7.24 4.81 16.53
CA TRP A 232 7.17 3.60 15.72
C TRP A 232 8.09 3.62 14.49
N ARG A 233 8.40 4.81 13.94
CA ARG A 233 9.18 4.95 12.71
C ARG A 233 10.59 4.46 12.89
N HIS A 234 11.20 4.77 14.02
CA HIS A 234 12.58 4.37 14.30
C HIS A 234 12.71 2.85 14.28
N THR A 235 11.89 2.16 15.08
CA THR A 235 11.91 0.69 15.17
C THR A 235 11.65 0.02 13.83
N LEU A 236 10.62 0.45 13.09
CA LEU A 236 10.30 -0.16 11.79
C LEU A 236 11.37 0.12 10.73
N THR A 237 11.95 1.32 10.71
CA THR A 237 13.04 1.66 9.79
C THR A 237 14.27 0.82 10.06
N VAL A 238 14.69 0.69 11.33
CA VAL A 238 15.84 -0.14 11.71
C VAL A 238 15.63 -1.60 11.29
N GLN A 239 14.46 -2.18 11.58
CA GLN A 239 14.15 -3.56 11.18
C GLN A 239 14.20 -3.77 9.65
N LEU A 240 13.72 -2.79 8.88
CA LEU A 240 13.82 -2.83 7.41
C LEU A 240 15.28 -2.77 6.95
N LEU A 241 16.09 -1.89 7.53
CA LEU A 241 17.49 -1.74 7.17
C LEU A 241 18.32 -2.98 7.52
N GLU A 242 18.15 -3.53 8.72
CA GLU A 242 18.88 -4.72 9.18
C GLU A 242 18.57 -5.97 8.36
N SER A 243 17.39 -6.04 7.75
CA SER A 243 16.97 -7.16 6.91
C SER A 243 17.27 -6.98 5.42
N GLN A 244 17.80 -5.83 5.00
CA GLN A 244 18.15 -5.59 3.60
C GLN A 244 19.45 -6.32 3.24
N LYS A 245 19.42 -7.04 2.12
CA LYS A 245 20.61 -7.68 1.55
C LYS A 245 21.53 -6.66 0.89
N HIS A 246 22.79 -7.06 0.67
CA HIS A 246 23.79 -6.22 0.01
C HIS A 246 23.43 -5.80 -1.43
N ASP A 247 22.63 -6.61 -2.13
CA ASP A 247 22.12 -6.31 -3.47
C ASP A 247 20.92 -5.34 -3.47
N GLY A 248 20.48 -4.88 -2.30
CA GLY A 248 19.34 -3.97 -2.14
C GLY A 248 17.98 -4.66 -1.98
N SER A 249 17.94 -5.98 -2.07
CA SER A 249 16.68 -6.75 -1.98
C SER A 249 16.30 -7.13 -0.55
N TRP A 250 15.05 -7.58 -0.39
CA TRP A 250 14.54 -8.26 0.79
C TRP A 250 13.96 -9.63 0.43
N GLY A 251 14.00 -10.56 1.39
CA GLY A 251 13.44 -11.90 1.21
C GLY A 251 14.38 -12.88 0.50
N GLU A 252 13.89 -14.08 0.23
CA GLU A 252 14.66 -15.20 -0.28
C GLU A 252 13.94 -15.90 -1.44
N GLY A 253 14.73 -16.47 -2.35
CA GLY A 253 14.25 -17.35 -3.41
C GLY A 253 13.20 -16.70 -4.32
N SER A 254 12.16 -17.46 -4.68
CA SER A 254 11.13 -17.03 -5.63
C SER A 254 10.24 -15.87 -5.16
N ARG A 255 10.30 -15.49 -3.88
CA ARG A 255 9.50 -14.37 -3.33
C ARG A 255 10.29 -13.08 -3.17
N GLN A 256 11.56 -13.07 -3.56
CA GLN A 256 12.47 -11.94 -3.33
C GLN A 256 11.97 -10.64 -3.98
N VAL A 257 11.44 -10.68 -5.21
CA VAL A 257 10.87 -9.50 -5.88
C VAL A 257 9.67 -8.95 -5.10
N LEU A 258 8.69 -9.81 -4.79
CA LEU A 258 7.50 -9.43 -4.03
C LEU A 258 7.86 -8.84 -2.66
N HIS A 259 8.72 -9.52 -1.90
CA HIS A 259 9.16 -9.06 -0.58
C HIS A 259 9.91 -7.73 -0.67
N THR A 260 10.72 -7.54 -1.71
CA THR A 260 11.41 -6.27 -1.96
C THR A 260 10.43 -5.15 -2.26
N ALA A 261 9.43 -5.39 -3.12
CA ALA A 261 8.40 -4.41 -3.45
C ALA A 261 7.56 -4.00 -2.23
N LEU A 262 7.17 -4.94 -1.38
CA LEU A 262 6.42 -4.67 -0.15
C LEU A 262 7.26 -3.93 0.89
N SER A 263 8.52 -4.34 1.06
CA SER A 263 9.46 -3.72 2.01
C SER A 263 9.83 -2.30 1.59
N LEU A 264 10.01 -2.05 0.29
CA LEU A 264 10.22 -0.71 -0.25
C LEU A 264 9.02 0.20 0.03
N GLN A 265 7.79 -0.30 -0.19
CA GLN A 265 6.58 0.46 0.16
C GLN A 265 6.50 0.76 1.67
N ALA A 266 6.81 -0.21 2.53
CA ALA A 266 6.83 -0.01 3.97
C ALA A 266 7.87 1.05 4.38
N LEU A 267 9.08 1.01 3.79
CA LEU A 267 10.13 2.00 4.03
C LEU A 267 9.72 3.40 3.56
N GLN A 268 9.10 3.50 2.39
CA GLN A 268 8.52 4.76 1.90
C GLN A 268 7.52 5.37 2.89
N HIS A 269 6.68 4.55 3.54
CA HIS A 269 5.77 5.03 4.58
C HIS A 269 6.48 5.49 5.85
N CYS A 270 7.56 4.81 6.25
CA CYS A 270 8.35 5.19 7.42
C CYS A 270 9.08 6.53 7.21
N LEU A 271 9.58 6.77 6.00
CA LEU A 271 10.39 7.96 5.67
C LEU A 271 9.56 9.15 5.18
N ALA A 272 8.29 8.94 4.82
CA ALA A 272 7.40 10.02 4.38
C ALA A 272 7.17 11.06 5.49
N ILE A 273 7.02 12.32 5.09
CA ILE A 273 6.61 13.39 6.00
C ILE A 273 5.20 13.15 6.53
N ILE A 274 4.99 13.55 7.79
CA ILE A 274 3.66 13.79 8.37
C ILE A 274 3.46 15.30 8.28
N GLU A 275 2.54 15.74 7.43
CA GLU A 275 2.10 17.13 7.35
C GLU A 275 0.92 17.36 8.29
#